data_AF-J9FJJ2-F1
#
_entry.id   AF-J9FJJ2-F1
#
_cell.length_a   1.000
_cell.length_b   1.000
_cell.length_c   1.000
_cell.angle_alpha   90.00
_cell.angle_beta   90.00
_cell.angle_gamma   90.00
#
_symmetry.space_group_name_H-M   'P 1'
#
loop_
_entity.id
_entity.type
_entity.pdbx_description
1 polymer ?
#
loop_
_entity_poly.entity_id
_entity_poly.type
_entity_poly.pdbx_seq_one_letter_code
_entity_poly.pdbx_strand_id
1 'polypeptide(L)' 'MDGNLLTNYMKHNYKYDANKQRTEDETQKWNSNKNQWENHLCIRYTYGNKSVTTEYYKWNNKKKDYILVPEMTVTMDR' A
#
# COMPACT_ATOMS: atom_id res chain seq x y z
N MET A 1 12.33 -13.26 15.97
CA MET A 1 11.19 -14.13 16.31
C MET A 1 11.52 -14.77 17.64
N ASP A 2 10.79 -14.41 18.70
CA ASP A 2 10.93 -15.05 20.03
C ASP A 2 10.10 -16.34 20.06
N GLY A 3 10.79 -17.44 19.78
CA GLY A 3 10.58 -18.78 20.33
C GLY A 3 9.30 -19.56 20.01
N ASN A 4 8.09 -18.99 20.13
CA ASN A 4 6.83 -19.75 20.00
C ASN A 4 5.56 -18.91 19.77
N LEU A 5 5.67 -17.58 19.66
CA LEU A 5 4.52 -16.68 19.51
C LEU A 5 4.58 -15.93 18.18
N LEU A 6 3.52 -16.05 17.37
CA LEU A 6 3.34 -15.20 16.20
C LEU A 6 3.03 -13.77 16.67
N THR A 7 3.76 -12.81 16.13
CA THR A 7 3.57 -11.39 16.41
C THR A 7 3.15 -10.67 15.14
N ASN A 8 2.18 -9.76 15.28
CA ASN A 8 1.76 -8.90 14.18
C ASN A 8 2.96 -8.03 13.73
N TYR A 9 3.14 -7.91 12.42
CA TYR A 9 4.22 -7.12 11.84
C TYR A 9 3.73 -6.20 10.73
N MET A 10 3.17 -6.77 9.68
CA MET A 10 2.75 -6.04 8.48
C MET A 10 1.45 -6.64 7.94
N LYS A 11 0.57 -5.78 7.43
CA LYS A 11 -0.72 -6.17 6.83
C LYS A 11 -0.85 -5.52 5.47
N HIS A 12 -1.27 -6.31 4.48
CA HIS A 12 -1.59 -5.84 3.14
C HIS A 12 -3.11 -5.92 2.92
N ASN A 13 -3.72 -4.82 2.49
CA ASN A 13 -5.11 -4.77 2.07
C ASN A 13 -5.16 -4.49 0.56
N TYR A 14 -5.78 -5.40 -0.20
CA TYR A 14 -5.84 -5.31 -1.66
C TYR A 14 -7.22 -4.89 -2.14
N LYS A 15 -7.27 -4.05 -3.17
CA LYS A 15 -8.48 -3.79 -3.95
C LYS A 15 -8.29 -4.26 -5.37
N TYR A 16 -9.40 -4.66 -5.99
CA TYR A 16 -9.44 -5.18 -7.35
C TYR A 16 -10.54 -4.50 -8.15
N ASP A 17 -10.34 -4.36 -9.46
CA ASP A 17 -11.36 -3.91 -10.40
C ASP A 17 -12.29 -5.06 -10.84
N ALA A 18 -13.24 -4.75 -11.74
CA ALA A 18 -14.18 -5.73 -12.30
C ALA A 18 -13.49 -6.84 -13.13
N ASN A 19 -12.28 -6.57 -13.64
CA ASN A 19 -11.45 -7.52 -14.39
C ASN A 19 -10.53 -8.34 -13.46
N LYS A 20 -10.68 -8.20 -12.14
CA LYS A 20 -9.84 -8.83 -11.11
C LYS A 20 -8.38 -8.38 -11.17
N GLN A 21 -8.10 -7.22 -11.76
CA GLN A 21 -6.78 -6.59 -11.72
C GLN A 21 -6.62 -5.82 -10.40
N ARG A 22 -5.45 -5.90 -9.76
CA ARG A 22 -5.21 -5.24 -8.48
C ARG A 22 -5.10 -3.73 -8.69
N THR A 23 -5.98 -2.94 -8.08
CA THR A 23 -5.99 -1.49 -8.20
C THR A 23 -5.32 -0.78 -7.03
N GLU A 24 -5.25 -1.43 -5.86
CA GLU A 24 -4.61 -0.88 -4.67
C GLU A 24 -3.92 -1.98 -3.86
N ASP A 25 -2.74 -1.67 -3.32
CA ASP A 25 -2.00 -2.42 -2.31
C ASP A 25 -1.71 -1.47 -1.14
N GLU A 26 -2.59 -1.50 -0.14
CA GLU A 26 -2.39 -0.72 1.08
C GLU A 26 -1.58 -1.54 2.08
N THR A 27 -0.53 -0.91 2.59
CA THR A 27 0.38 -1.49 3.58
C THR A 27 0.21 -0.79 4.93
N GLN A 28 -0.10 -1.56 5.95
CA GLN A 28 -0.17 -1.12 7.34
C GLN A 28 0.90 -1.83 8.18
N LYS A 29 1.49 -1.12 9.14
CA LYS A 29 2.46 -1.67 10.09
C LYS A 29 1.82 -1.81 11.46
N TRP A 30 2.13 -2.89 12.16
CA TRP A 30 1.67 -3.10 13.52
C TRP A 30 2.44 -2.17 14.47
N ASN A 31 1.71 -1.36 15.24
CA ASN A 31 2.25 -0.60 16.34
C ASN A 31 1.95 -1.33 17.65
N SER A 32 2.93 -2.09 18.16
CA SER A 32 2.77 -2.86 19.40
C SER A 32 2.51 -2.00 20.62
N ASN A 33 3.08 -0.79 20.68
CA ASN A 33 2.90 0.14 21.80
C ASN A 33 1.45 0.65 21.89
N LYS A 34 0.77 0.78 20.74
CA LYS A 34 -0.63 1.23 20.67
C LYS A 34 -1.62 0.10 20.41
N ASN A 35 -1.12 -1.13 20.26
CA ASN A 35 -1.91 -2.31 19.94
C ASN A 35 -2.86 -2.12 18.72
N GLN A 36 -2.37 -1.48 17.66
CA GLN A 36 -3.17 -1.16 16.48
C GLN A 36 -2.36 -1.19 15.18
N TRP A 37 -3.06 -1.36 14.05
CA TRP A 37 -2.49 -1.18 12.71
C TRP A 37 -2.41 0.31 12.36
N GLU A 38 -1.25 0.76 11.89
CA GLU A 38 -1.04 2.13 11.42
C GLU A 38 -0.72 2.15 9.93
N ASN A 39 -1.39 3.05 9.20
CA ASN A 39 -1.16 3.28 7.77
C ASN A 39 0.30 3.66 7.52
N HIS A 40 0.88 3.08 6.46
CA HIS A 40 2.30 3.28 6.14
C HIS A 40 2.50 3.70 4.68
N LEU A 41 2.16 2.81 3.74
CA LEU A 41 2.29 3.04 2.31
C LEU A 41 1.02 2.57 1.58
N CYS A 42 0.76 3.14 0.42
CA CYS A 42 -0.29 2.67 -0.47
C CYS A 42 0.24 2.74 -1.90
N ILE A 43 0.08 1.66 -2.65
CA ILE A 43 0.43 1.61 -4.07
C ILE A 43 -0.87 1.54 -4.86
N ARG A 44 -1.03 2.40 -5.86
CA ARG A 44 -2.19 2.38 -6.75
C ARG A 44 -1.77 2.07 -8.17
N TYR A 45 -2.58 1.24 -8.83
CA TYR A 45 -2.34 0.82 -10.20
C TYR A 45 -3.45 1.36 -11.09
N THR A 46 -3.02 2.05 -12.15
CA THR A 46 -3.91 2.53 -13.20
C THR A 46 -3.60 1.77 -14.48
N TYR A 47 -4.60 1.05 -14.98
CA TYR A 47 -4.47 0.18 -16.13
C TYR A 47 -4.98 0.87 -17.39
N GLY A 48 -4.08 1.28 -18.27
CA GLY A 48 -4.39 1.75 -19.61
C GLY A 48 -4.45 0.60 -20.62
N ASN A 49 -4.87 0.90 -21.86
CA ASN A 49 -4.96 -0.11 -22.92
C ASN A 49 -3.60 -0.76 -23.25
N LYS A 50 -2.50 0.00 -23.16
CA LYS A 50 -1.14 -0.44 -23.55
C LYS A 50 -0.11 -0.28 -22.43
N SER A 51 -0.50 0.23 -21.27
CA SER A 51 0.44 0.53 -20.20
C SER A 51 -0.19 0.38 -18.83
N VAL A 52 0.66 0.29 -17.82
CA VAL A 52 0.30 0.28 -16.41
C VAL A 52 1.09 1.37 -15.71
N THR A 53 0.38 2.27 -15.03
CA THR A 53 1.00 3.28 -14.17
C THR A 53 0.88 2.83 -12.73
N THR A 54 2.01 2.77 -12.03
CA THR A 54 2.13 2.42 -10.61
C THR A 54 2.50 3.68 -9.85
N GLU A 55 1.60 4.13 -9.00
CA GLU A 55 1.77 5.33 -8.19
C GLU A 55 2.02 4.94 -6.73
N TYR A 56 3.03 5.54 -6.11
CA TYR A 56 3.38 5.30 -4.72
C TYR A 56 2.90 6.44 -3.83
N TYR A 57 2.24 6.09 -2.74
CA TYR A 57 1.76 7.04 -1.75
C TYR A 57 2.29 6.71 -0.37
N LYS A 58 2.61 7.76 0.40
CA LYS A 58 3.07 7.65 1.79
C LYS A 58 2.04 8.26 2.73
N TRP A 59 1.72 7.54 3.81
CA TRP A 59 0.82 8.05 4.82
C TRP A 59 1.40 9.28 5.52
N ASN A 60 0.64 10.37 5.56
CA ASN A 60 0.99 11.57 6.31
C ASN A 60 0.11 11.68 7.55
N ASN A 61 0.71 11.46 8.72
CA ASN A 61 -0.02 11.45 9.99
C ASN A 61 -0.61 12.82 10.38
N LYS A 62 -0.06 13.94 9.86
CA LYS A 62 -0.59 15.29 10.10
C LYS A 62 -1.83 15.57 9.24
N LYS A 63 -1.76 15.23 7.95
CA LYS A 63 -2.88 15.42 7.00
C LYS A 63 -3.95 14.33 7.12
N LYS A 64 -3.64 13.20 7.77
CA LYS A 64 -4.47 12.00 7.82
C LYS A 64 -4.85 11.49 6.43
N ASP A 65 -3.87 11.54 5.52
CA ASP A 65 -4.07 11.18 4.11
C ASP A 65 -2.80 10.58 3.49
N TYR A 66 -2.99 9.85 2.40
CA TYR A 66 -1.94 9.29 1.56
C TYR A 66 -1.47 10.34 0.55
N ILE A 67 -0.20 10.74 0.65
CA ILE A 67 0.39 11.75 -0.24
C ILE A 67 1.21 11.04 -1.31
N LEU A 68 0.96 11.40 -2.59
CA LEU A 68 1.71 10.91 -3.74
C LEU A 68 3.20 11.22 -3.59
N VAL A 69 4.04 10.23 -3.90
CA VAL A 69 5.48 10.35 -4.03
C VAL A 69 5.81 10.24 -5.52
N PRO A 70 5.82 11.37 -6.26
CA PRO A 70 5.91 11.35 -7.71
C PRO A 70 7.22 10.74 -8.23
N GLU A 71 8.31 10.89 -7.47
CA GLU A 71 9.63 10.35 -7.83
C GLU A 71 9.67 8.82 -7.91
N MET A 72 8.75 8.13 -7.21
CA MET A 72 8.63 6.68 -7.23
C MET A 72 7.58 6.19 -8.24
N THR A 73 6.86 7.11 -8.89
CA THR A 73 5.81 6.74 -9.85
C THR A 73 6.43 6.21 -11.13
N VAL A 74 5.99 5.03 -11.57
CA VAL A 74 6.53 4.35 -12.75
C VAL A 74 5.40 4.04 -13.71
N THR A 75 5.59 4.31 -15.01
CA THR A 75 4.70 3.84 -16.06
C THR A 75 5.46 2.86 -16.94
N MET A 76 4.88 1.67 -17.13
CA MET A 76 5.45 0.59 -17.94
C MET A 76 4.46 0.21 -19.02
N ASP A 77 4.94 -0.04 -20.24
CA ASP A 77 4.12 -0.63 -21.29
C ASP A 77 3.77 -2.10 -20.95
N ARG A 78 2.61 -2.56 -21.41
CA ARG A 78 2.12 -3.94 -21.27
C ARG A 78 2.67 -4.85 -22.36
#